data_AF-A0A7W6F781-F1
#
_entry.id   AF-A0A7W6F781-F1
#
_cell.length_a   1.000
_cell.length_b   1.000
_cell.length_c   1.000
_cell.angle_alpha   90.00
_cell.angle_beta   90.00
_cell.angle_gamma   90.00
#
_symmetry.space_group_name_H-M   'P 1'
#
loop_
_entity.id
_entity.type
_entity.pdbx_description
1 polymer ?
#
loop_
_entity_poly.entity_id
_entity_poly.type
_entity_poly.pdbx_seq_one_letter_code
_entity_poly.pdbx_strand_id
1 'polypeptide(L)'
;MLRTLRPCVSFGLVFALLGGSALAEALPMQPVLTLDAARAIVRAAQAKAQAERWPCVIAVVDSGGQPILMERMDDAAVPAGVELAPGKARTAALFRRPSGALEDAINGQRPAVLSARGFVLMRGGLPISVNGRIVGAIGVSADTPDHDEVIAKAGIAALVP
;
A
#
# COMPACT_ATOMS: atom_id res chain seq x y z
N MET A 1 -8.15 70.83 -47.28
CA MET A 1 -8.13 70.69 -45.80
C MET A 1 -7.65 69.29 -45.46
N LEU A 2 -6.75 69.20 -44.49
CA LEU A 2 -5.85 68.09 -44.20
C LEU A 2 -6.55 66.79 -43.76
N ARG A 3 -5.97 65.67 -44.25
CA ARG A 3 -5.62 64.42 -43.56
C ARG A 3 -6.19 64.22 -42.15
N THR A 4 -6.74 63.04 -41.89
CA THR A 4 -6.18 62.13 -40.87
C THR A 4 -6.61 60.68 -41.15
N LEU A 5 -5.64 59.85 -41.55
CA LEU A 5 -5.77 58.39 -41.49
C LEU A 5 -5.78 57.98 -40.02
N ARG A 6 -6.73 57.12 -39.62
CA ARG A 6 -6.67 56.41 -38.34
C ARG A 6 -5.86 55.12 -38.51
N PRO A 7 -4.87 54.85 -37.65
CA PRO A 7 -4.06 53.65 -37.74
C PRO A 7 -4.84 52.41 -37.28
N CYS A 8 -4.74 51.34 -38.08
CA CYS A 8 -5.01 49.97 -37.65
C CYS A 8 -4.17 49.66 -36.41
N VAL A 9 -4.81 49.49 -35.25
CA VAL A 9 -4.19 48.80 -34.12
C VAL A 9 -4.68 47.35 -34.20
N SER A 10 -3.93 46.54 -34.95
CA SER A 10 -4.05 45.08 -34.90
C SER A 10 -3.73 44.64 -33.48
N PHE A 11 -4.76 44.28 -32.72
CA PHE A 11 -4.62 43.70 -31.40
C PHE A 11 -3.97 42.33 -31.57
N GLY A 12 -2.65 42.28 -31.37
CA GLY A 12 -1.86 41.06 -31.45
C GLY A 12 -2.39 40.06 -30.45
N LEU A 13 -2.97 38.97 -30.96
CA LEU A 13 -3.25 37.77 -30.19
C LEU A 13 -1.90 37.12 -29.85
N VAL A 14 -1.24 37.59 -28.78
CA VAL A 14 -0.14 36.86 -28.16
C VAL A 14 -0.78 35.72 -27.39
N PHE A 15 -1.06 34.62 -28.10
CA PHE A 15 -1.35 33.34 -27.50
C PHE A 15 -0.04 32.87 -26.85
N ALA A 16 0.13 33.21 -25.58
CA ALA A 16 1.24 32.70 -24.78
C ALA A 16 1.14 31.18 -24.81
N LEU A 17 2.08 30.55 -25.53
CA LEU A 17 2.32 29.11 -25.50
C LEU A 17 2.71 28.74 -24.07
N LEU A 18 1.71 28.48 -23.24
CA LEU A 18 1.83 27.65 -22.05
C LEU A 18 2.05 26.21 -22.55
N GLY A 19 3.24 25.95 -23.09
CA GLY A 19 3.74 24.61 -23.36
C GLY A 19 4.02 23.93 -22.02
N GLY A 20 2.97 23.59 -21.28
CA GLY A 20 3.06 22.57 -20.24
C GLY A 20 3.65 21.32 -20.87
N SER A 21 4.65 20.73 -20.22
CA SER A 21 5.33 19.55 -20.72
C SER A 21 4.31 18.43 -20.95
N ALA A 22 3.96 18.15 -22.20
CA ALA A 22 3.02 17.08 -22.59
C ALA A 22 3.41 15.70 -22.01
N LEU A 23 4.69 15.55 -21.63
CA LEU A 23 5.20 14.35 -20.96
C LEU A 23 4.70 14.20 -19.51
N ALA A 24 4.49 15.32 -18.78
CA ALA A 24 4.00 15.27 -17.41
C ALA A 24 2.52 14.89 -17.35
N GLU A 25 1.72 15.39 -18.30
CA GLU A 25 0.28 15.09 -18.38
C GLU A 25 0.00 13.65 -18.84
N ALA A 26 0.95 13.03 -19.55
CA ALA A 26 0.88 11.63 -19.95
C ALA A 26 1.29 10.62 -18.85
N LEU A 27 1.76 11.09 -17.68
CA LEU A 27 2.17 10.20 -16.61
C LEU A 27 0.96 9.44 -16.02
N PRO A 28 1.10 8.14 -15.75
CA PRO A 28 0.00 7.37 -15.19
C PRO A 28 -0.26 7.82 -13.75
N MET A 29 -1.50 8.20 -13.46
CA MET A 29 -1.97 8.40 -12.10
C MET A 29 -2.24 7.06 -11.44
N GLN A 30 -1.94 6.94 -10.14
CA GLN A 30 -2.32 5.79 -9.33
C GLN A 30 -2.95 6.25 -8.01
N PRO A 31 -3.95 5.52 -7.49
CA PRO A 31 -4.42 5.76 -6.14
C PRO A 31 -3.31 5.47 -5.13
N VAL A 32 -3.26 6.24 -4.06
CA VAL A 32 -2.32 6.05 -2.94
C VAL A 32 -3.10 5.82 -1.66
N LEU A 33 -2.56 4.98 -0.78
CA LEU A 33 -3.15 4.77 0.53
C LEU A 33 -2.86 5.98 1.42
N THR A 34 -3.90 6.63 1.95
CA THR A 34 -3.74 7.73 2.90
C THR A 34 -3.49 7.21 4.31
N LEU A 35 -2.97 8.07 5.21
CA LEU A 35 -2.84 7.72 6.62
C LEU A 35 -4.19 7.38 7.25
N ASP A 36 -5.27 8.07 6.89
CA ASP A 36 -6.60 7.81 7.44
C ASP A 36 -7.18 6.47 6.98
N ALA A 37 -6.92 6.10 5.72
CA ALA A 37 -7.22 4.76 5.22
C ALA A 37 -6.42 3.69 5.97
N ALA A 38 -5.11 3.91 6.18
CA ALA A 38 -4.28 2.99 6.96
C ALA A 38 -4.77 2.85 8.41
N ARG A 39 -5.18 3.94 9.06
CA ARG A 39 -5.80 3.90 10.40
C ARG A 39 -7.10 3.12 10.41
N ALA A 40 -7.95 3.26 9.38
CA ALA A 40 -9.18 2.48 9.28
C ALA A 40 -8.91 0.97 9.17
N ILE A 41 -7.94 0.59 8.33
CA ILE A 41 -7.47 -0.80 8.19
C ILE A 41 -6.96 -1.34 9.53
N VAL A 42 -6.06 -0.60 10.20
CA VAL A 42 -5.47 -1.04 11.46
C VAL A 42 -6.53 -1.18 12.55
N ARG A 43 -7.47 -0.24 12.67
CA ARG A 43 -8.57 -0.33 13.65
C ARG A 43 -9.43 -1.57 13.44
N ALA A 44 -9.77 -1.90 12.20
CA ALA A 44 -10.58 -3.09 11.90
C ALA A 44 -9.82 -4.39 12.17
N ALA A 45 -8.54 -4.46 11.81
CA ALA A 45 -7.67 -5.58 12.16
C ALA A 45 -7.53 -5.74 13.68
N GLN A 46 -7.27 -4.64 14.41
CA GLN A 46 -7.17 -4.63 15.86
C GLN A 46 -8.49 -5.09 16.52
N ALA A 47 -9.64 -4.62 16.04
CA ALA A 47 -10.94 -5.05 16.54
C ALA A 47 -11.15 -6.56 16.36
N LYS A 48 -10.75 -7.13 15.22
CA LYS A 48 -10.78 -8.58 15.00
C LYS A 48 -9.86 -9.32 15.96
N ALA A 49 -8.62 -8.86 16.11
CA ALA A 49 -7.64 -9.44 17.02
C ALA A 49 -8.14 -9.42 18.48
N GLN A 50 -8.76 -8.32 18.92
CA GLN A 50 -9.35 -8.20 20.26
C GLN A 50 -10.54 -9.15 20.45
N ALA A 51 -11.44 -9.23 19.47
CA ALA A 51 -12.61 -10.11 19.54
C ALA A 51 -12.22 -11.58 19.70
N GLU A 52 -11.16 -12.02 19.01
CA GLU A 52 -10.66 -13.40 19.03
C GLU A 52 -9.62 -13.65 20.15
N ARG A 53 -9.17 -12.60 20.84
CA ARG A 53 -8.08 -12.63 21.85
C ARG A 53 -6.75 -13.10 21.27
N TRP A 54 -6.40 -12.60 20.10
CA TRP A 54 -5.11 -12.82 19.42
C TRP A 54 -4.28 -11.54 19.39
N PRO A 55 -3.66 -11.14 20.52
CA PRO A 55 -2.84 -9.94 20.55
C PRO A 55 -1.66 -10.06 19.57
N CYS A 56 -1.47 -9.02 18.74
CA CYS A 56 -0.56 -9.09 17.59
C CYS A 56 0.12 -7.76 17.29
N VAL A 57 1.04 -7.79 16.33
CA VAL A 57 1.56 -6.59 15.65
C VAL A 57 0.90 -6.46 14.29
N ILE A 58 0.44 -5.26 13.94
CA ILE A 58 -0.21 -4.93 12.68
C ILE A 58 0.59 -3.81 12.02
N ALA A 59 0.95 -3.98 10.75
CA ALA A 59 1.67 -2.98 9.97
C ALA A 59 0.99 -2.76 8.62
N VAL A 60 0.94 -1.51 8.17
CA VAL A 60 0.44 -1.10 6.85
C VAL A 60 1.54 -0.36 6.13
N VAL A 61 1.79 -0.73 4.87
CA VAL A 61 2.80 -0.14 3.98
C VAL A 61 2.15 0.42 2.72
N ASP A 62 2.82 1.38 2.07
CA ASP A 62 2.45 1.89 0.76
C ASP A 62 2.76 0.88 -0.37
N SER A 63 2.44 1.23 -1.61
CA SER A 63 2.70 0.38 -2.79
C SER A 63 4.18 0.11 -3.07
N GLY A 64 5.09 0.91 -2.49
CA GLY A 64 6.54 0.75 -2.54
C GLY A 64 7.10 -0.05 -1.35
N GLY A 65 6.22 -0.54 -0.46
CA GLY A 65 6.59 -1.30 0.72
C GLY A 65 7.19 -0.44 1.85
N GLN A 66 6.96 0.87 1.84
CA GLN A 66 7.37 1.78 2.92
C GLN A 66 6.29 1.86 4.01
N PRO A 67 6.67 1.84 5.31
CA PRO A 67 5.70 1.94 6.39
C PRO A 67 4.86 3.22 6.35
N ILE A 68 3.54 3.06 6.50
CA ILE A 68 2.60 4.16 6.75
C ILE A 68 2.20 4.19 8.22
N LEU A 69 1.85 3.03 8.78
CA LEU A 69 1.39 2.88 10.16
C LEU A 69 1.75 1.49 10.69
N MET A 70 2.13 1.42 11.95
CA MET A 70 2.32 0.15 12.66
C MET A 70 1.84 0.31 14.10
N GLU A 71 1.11 -0.69 14.58
CA GLU A 71 0.67 -0.77 15.97
C GLU A 71 1.04 -2.15 16.53
N ARG A 72 1.57 -2.16 17.75
CA ARG A 72 1.80 -3.37 18.54
C ARG A 72 0.81 -3.37 19.68
N MET A 73 -0.03 -4.39 19.73
CA MET A 73 -0.94 -4.59 20.85
C MET A 73 -0.15 -4.97 22.12
N ASP A 74 -0.73 -4.64 23.27
CA ASP A 74 -0.30 -5.24 24.53
C ASP A 74 -0.40 -6.76 24.45
N ASP A 75 0.52 -7.45 25.15
CA ASP A 75 0.62 -8.92 25.18
C ASP A 75 0.76 -9.61 23.81
N ALA A 76 1.21 -8.88 22.77
CA ALA A 76 1.47 -9.47 21.45
C ALA A 76 2.31 -10.75 21.54
N ALA A 77 1.74 -11.87 21.07
CA ALA A 77 2.25 -13.21 21.35
C ALA A 77 3.68 -13.47 20.82
N VAL A 78 4.07 -12.76 19.76
CA VAL A 78 5.40 -12.87 19.13
C VAL A 78 6.13 -11.54 19.27
N PRO A 79 7.12 -11.43 20.18
CA PRO A 79 7.90 -10.20 20.37
C PRO A 79 8.63 -9.73 19.11
N ALA A 80 9.09 -10.67 18.28
CA ALA A 80 9.70 -10.38 16.98
C ALA A 80 8.70 -9.81 15.94
N GLY A 81 7.41 -9.76 16.28
CA GLY A 81 6.33 -9.26 15.42
C GLY A 81 6.56 -7.83 14.91
N VAL A 82 7.31 -7.01 15.64
CA VAL A 82 7.69 -5.64 15.24
C VAL A 82 8.55 -5.59 13.98
N GLU A 83 9.30 -6.65 13.69
CA GLU A 83 10.06 -6.80 12.45
C GLU A 83 9.29 -7.64 11.42
N LEU A 84 8.58 -8.68 11.89
CA LEU A 84 7.89 -9.62 11.03
C LEU A 84 6.68 -8.99 10.33
N ALA A 85 5.81 -8.29 11.05
CA ALA A 85 4.60 -7.69 10.48
C ALA A 85 4.90 -6.70 9.33
N PRO A 86 5.78 -5.67 9.50
CA PRO A 86 6.13 -4.78 8.40
C PRO A 86 6.88 -5.52 7.27
N GLY A 87 7.70 -6.52 7.59
CA GLY A 87 8.35 -7.35 6.59
C GLY A 87 7.36 -8.14 5.72
N LYS A 88 6.36 -8.76 6.33
CA LYS A 88 5.28 -9.48 5.64
C LYS A 88 4.46 -8.54 4.74
N ALA A 89 4.11 -7.36 5.26
CA ALA A 89 3.42 -6.31 4.50
C ALA A 89 4.24 -5.88 3.28
N ARG A 90 5.52 -5.56 3.48
CA ARG A 90 6.46 -5.17 2.42
C ARG A 90 6.60 -6.25 1.35
N THR A 91 6.72 -7.52 1.75
CA THR A 91 6.73 -8.65 0.83
C THR A 91 5.45 -8.67 0.00
N ALA A 92 4.28 -8.54 0.63
CA ALA A 92 3.01 -8.59 -0.10
C ALA A 92 2.83 -7.42 -1.09
N ALA A 93 3.25 -6.22 -0.71
CA ALA A 93 3.22 -5.04 -1.57
C ALA A 93 4.13 -5.20 -2.80
N LEU A 94 5.39 -5.62 -2.59
CA LEU A 94 6.40 -5.66 -3.64
C LEU A 94 6.28 -6.89 -4.55
N PHE A 95 5.84 -8.04 -4.03
CA PHE A 95 5.55 -9.22 -4.85
C PHE A 95 4.12 -9.22 -5.44
N ARG A 96 3.31 -8.21 -5.08
CA ARG A 96 1.93 -8.02 -5.55
C ARG A 96 1.06 -9.27 -5.34
N ARG A 97 1.29 -9.99 -4.24
CA ARG A 97 0.60 -11.24 -3.87
C ARG A 97 0.71 -11.49 -2.36
N PRO A 98 -0.15 -12.34 -1.76
CA PRO A 98 0.00 -12.73 -0.36
C PRO A 98 1.39 -13.28 -0.05
N SER A 99 1.99 -12.90 1.08
CA SER A 99 3.28 -13.43 1.51
C SER A 99 3.24 -14.94 1.75
N GLY A 100 2.08 -15.47 2.17
CA GLY A 100 1.84 -16.90 2.34
C GLY A 100 1.96 -17.70 1.04
N ALA A 101 1.72 -17.09 -0.14
CA ALA A 101 1.96 -17.76 -1.41
C ALA A 101 3.45 -18.01 -1.67
N LEU A 102 4.34 -17.21 -1.07
CA LEU A 102 5.78 -17.45 -1.10
C LEU A 102 6.20 -18.49 -0.07
N GLU A 103 5.58 -18.49 1.10
CA GLU A 103 5.77 -19.55 2.11
C GLU A 103 5.43 -20.94 1.52
N ASP A 104 4.24 -21.06 0.92
CA ASP A 104 3.78 -22.31 0.28
C ASP A 104 4.74 -22.76 -0.84
N ALA A 105 5.27 -21.80 -1.61
CA ALA A 105 6.24 -22.08 -2.67
C ALA A 105 7.59 -22.59 -2.13
N ILE A 106 8.09 -22.01 -1.03
CA ILE A 106 9.35 -22.39 -0.38
C ILE A 106 9.23 -23.78 0.26
N ASN A 107 8.11 -24.03 0.95
CA ASN A 107 7.83 -25.32 1.60
C ASN A 107 7.51 -26.42 0.58
N GLY A 108 7.14 -26.04 -0.65
CA GLY A 108 6.90 -26.95 -1.78
C GLY A 108 8.08 -27.05 -2.74
N GLN A 109 7.81 -26.78 -4.03
CA GLN A 109 8.73 -27.08 -5.13
C GLN A 109 9.65 -25.91 -5.54
N ARG A 110 9.60 -24.77 -4.84
CA ARG A 110 10.38 -23.58 -5.19
C ARG A 110 11.22 -23.03 -4.02
N PRO A 111 12.13 -23.83 -3.43
CA PRO A 111 13.03 -23.35 -2.37
C PRO A 111 13.95 -22.22 -2.84
N ALA A 112 14.19 -22.08 -4.16
CA ALA A 112 14.95 -20.98 -4.75
C ALA A 112 14.42 -19.58 -4.41
N VAL A 113 13.16 -19.45 -3.98
CA VAL A 113 12.58 -18.18 -3.51
C VAL A 113 13.34 -17.63 -2.28
N LEU A 114 14.03 -18.48 -1.51
CA LEU A 114 14.93 -18.06 -0.42
C LEU A 114 16.10 -17.19 -0.88
N SER A 115 16.42 -17.16 -2.18
CA SER A 115 17.40 -16.23 -2.75
C SER A 115 16.92 -14.76 -2.75
N ALA A 116 15.62 -14.51 -2.56
CA ALA A 116 15.04 -13.17 -2.41
C ALA A 116 15.35 -12.60 -1.01
N ARG A 117 16.61 -12.25 -0.79
CA ARG A 117 17.10 -11.68 0.48
C ARG A 117 16.41 -10.35 0.81
N GLY A 118 16.20 -10.09 2.10
CA GLY A 118 15.61 -8.84 2.59
C GLY A 118 14.07 -8.81 2.57
N PHE A 119 13.43 -9.97 2.44
CA PHE A 119 11.99 -10.14 2.51
C PHE A 119 11.61 -11.14 3.60
N VAL A 120 10.48 -10.88 4.27
CA VAL A 120 9.86 -11.86 5.18
C VAL A 120 8.86 -12.66 4.36
N LEU A 121 9.16 -13.93 4.15
CA LEU A 121 8.43 -14.83 3.24
C LEU A 121 7.39 -15.67 3.97
N MET A 122 7.04 -15.28 5.19
CA MET A 122 6.04 -15.93 6.05
C MET A 122 4.64 -15.36 5.77
N ARG A 123 3.61 -16.18 5.92
CA ARG A 123 2.19 -15.82 5.83
C ARG A 123 1.82 -14.72 6.84
N GLY A 124 0.78 -13.96 6.49
CA GLY A 124 0.28 -12.83 7.27
C GLY A 124 0.37 -11.48 6.57
N GLY A 125 1.03 -11.40 5.41
CA GLY A 125 1.04 -10.22 4.55
C GLY A 125 0.03 -10.35 3.41
N LEU A 126 -0.84 -9.36 3.23
CA LEU A 126 -1.85 -9.31 2.18
C LEU A 126 -1.80 -7.98 1.41
N PRO A 127 -1.80 -8.01 0.06
CA PRO A 127 -1.83 -6.80 -0.74
C PRO A 127 -3.21 -6.13 -0.68
N ILE A 128 -3.24 -4.80 -0.63
CA ILE A 128 -4.46 -3.99 -0.68
C ILE A 128 -4.66 -3.54 -2.12
N SER A 129 -5.75 -3.98 -2.75
CA SER A 129 -6.10 -3.64 -4.13
C SER A 129 -7.26 -2.65 -4.18
N VAL A 130 -7.11 -1.59 -4.99
CA VAL A 130 -8.18 -0.64 -5.31
C VAL A 130 -8.24 -0.53 -6.83
N ASN A 131 -9.41 -0.79 -7.43
CA ASN A 131 -9.62 -0.76 -8.88
C ASN A 131 -8.59 -1.61 -9.65
N GLY A 132 -8.28 -2.80 -9.14
CA GLY A 132 -7.31 -3.72 -9.74
C GLY A 132 -5.84 -3.32 -9.59
N ARG A 133 -5.53 -2.26 -8.83
CA ARG A 133 -4.16 -1.81 -8.57
C ARG A 133 -3.80 -2.00 -7.10
N ILE A 134 -2.63 -2.58 -6.84
CA ILE A 134 -2.12 -2.66 -5.47
C ILE A 134 -1.63 -1.28 -5.04
N VAL A 135 -2.27 -0.72 -4.02
CA VAL A 135 -2.01 0.61 -3.45
C VAL A 135 -1.19 0.56 -2.15
N GLY A 136 -1.02 -0.65 -1.61
CA GLY A 136 -0.30 -0.90 -0.36
C GLY A 136 -0.46 -2.35 0.07
N ALA A 137 -0.09 -2.65 1.31
CA ALA A 137 -0.34 -3.95 1.92
C ALA A 137 -0.50 -3.82 3.43
N ILE A 138 -1.17 -4.81 4.03
CA ILE A 138 -1.19 -5.05 5.47
C ILE A 138 -0.33 -6.27 5.78
N GLY A 139 0.33 -6.27 6.93
CA GLY A 139 1.03 -7.43 7.49
C GLY A 139 0.70 -7.57 8.97
N VAL A 140 0.49 -8.82 9.39
CA VAL A 140 0.13 -9.16 10.78
C VAL A 140 1.10 -10.21 11.33
N SER A 141 1.40 -10.10 12.62
CA SER A 141 2.12 -11.10 13.39
C SER A 141 1.45 -11.33 14.76
N ALA A 142 0.60 -12.34 14.80
CA ALA A 142 -0.04 -12.98 15.94
C ALA A 142 0.72 -14.28 16.30
N ASP A 143 0.03 -15.24 16.90
CA ASP A 143 0.53 -16.55 17.34
C ASP A 143 0.58 -17.61 16.22
N THR A 144 -0.34 -17.58 15.26
CA THR A 144 -0.36 -18.55 14.14
C THR A 144 -0.50 -17.88 12.76
N PRO A 145 0.00 -18.54 11.69
CA PRO A 145 -0.16 -18.05 10.32
C PRO A 145 -1.63 -17.81 9.89
N ASP A 146 -2.55 -18.65 10.37
CA ASP A 146 -3.97 -18.51 10.07
C ASP A 146 -4.60 -17.32 10.79
N HIS A 147 -4.24 -17.10 12.06
CA HIS A 147 -4.69 -15.92 12.80
C HIS A 147 -4.19 -14.63 12.14
N ASP A 148 -2.93 -14.60 11.69
CA ASP A 148 -2.38 -13.47 10.93
C ASP A 148 -3.25 -13.12 9.73
N GLU A 149 -3.59 -14.12 8.92
CA GLU A 149 -4.32 -13.93 7.68
C GLU A 149 -5.78 -13.52 7.94
N VAL A 150 -6.42 -14.09 8.96
CA VAL A 150 -7.78 -13.72 9.38
C VAL A 150 -7.84 -12.26 9.83
N ILE A 151 -6.89 -11.82 10.64
CA ILE A 151 -6.80 -10.44 11.12
C ILE A 151 -6.51 -9.48 9.96
N ALA A 152 -5.57 -9.84 9.08
CA ALA A 152 -5.21 -9.03 7.92
C ALA A 152 -6.41 -8.85 6.96
N LYS A 153 -7.18 -9.92 6.71
CA LYS A 153 -8.42 -9.87 5.91
C LYS A 153 -9.46 -8.94 6.52
N ALA A 154 -9.66 -9.00 7.85
CA ALA A 154 -10.58 -8.11 8.54
C ALA A 154 -10.17 -6.62 8.39
N GLY A 155 -8.87 -6.34 8.44
CA GLY A 155 -8.34 -5.00 8.16
C GLY A 155 -8.66 -4.51 6.74
N ILE A 156 -8.41 -5.33 5.72
CA ILE A 156 -8.67 -4.98 4.32
C ILE A 156 -10.17 -4.74 4.07
N ALA A 157 -11.04 -5.55 4.68
CA ALA A 157 -12.48 -5.45 4.52
C ALA A 157 -13.05 -4.08 4.95
N ALA A 158 -12.35 -3.30 5.78
CA ALA A 158 -12.77 -1.95 6.14
C ALA A 158 -12.56 -0.90 5.03
N LEU A 159 -11.78 -1.23 3.99
CA LEU A 159 -11.48 -0.32 2.88
C LEU A 159 -12.33 -0.60 1.64
N VAL A 160 -12.91 -1.79 1.55
CA VAL A 160 -13.77 -2.21 0.43
C VAL A 160 -15.22 -2.10 0.92
N PRO A 161 -16.11 -1.36 0.23
CA PRO A 161 -17.53 -1.33 0.57
C PRO A 161 -18.19 -2.71 0.46
#